data_AF-A0A7S1QA58-F1
#
_entry.id   AF-A0A7S1QA58-F1
#
_cell.length_a   1.000
_cell.length_b   1.000
_cell.length_c   1.000
_cell.angle_alpha   90.00
_cell.angle_beta   90.00
_cell.angle_gamma   90.00
#
_symmetry.space_group_name_H-M   'P 1'
#
loop_
_entity.id
_entity.type
_entity.pdbx_description
1 polymer ?
#
loop_
_entity_poly.entity_id
_entity_poly.type
_entity_poly.pdbx_seq_one_letter_code
_entity_poly.pdbx_strand_id
1 'polypeptide(L)'
;QIPRLLGPGLNKAGKFPTLVQHTDALETKVTEMRSQVKFQLKKVLCMGVAVGNVGMNPDELRQNCLMAINFLVSLLKKNWNNVKRLHIKSTMGKSFTVYG
;
A
#
# COMPACT_ATOMS: atom_id res chain seq x y z
N GLN A 1 12.43 -10.39 -21.52
CA GLN A 1 12.89 -11.80 -21.43
C GLN A 1 12.37 -12.54 -20.19
N ILE A 2 12.17 -11.86 -19.06
CA ILE A 2 11.74 -12.43 -17.76
C ILE A 2 10.46 -13.31 -17.79
N PRO A 3 9.39 -12.99 -18.55
CA PRO A 3 8.17 -13.81 -18.55
C PRO A 3 8.34 -15.23 -19.13
N ARG A 4 9.30 -15.42 -20.05
CA ARG A 4 9.60 -16.74 -20.64
C ARG A 4 10.52 -17.59 -19.75
N LEU A 5 11.41 -16.97 -18.97
CA LEU A 5 12.43 -17.68 -18.20
C LEU A 5 11.94 -18.13 -16.81
N LEU A 6 11.12 -17.32 -16.15
CA LEU A 6 10.69 -17.55 -14.77
C LEU A 6 9.24 -18.05 -14.65
N GLY A 7 8.59 -18.27 -15.79
CA GLY A 7 7.23 -18.81 -15.88
C GLY A 7 6.17 -17.99 -15.14
N PRO A 8 4.92 -18.50 -15.09
CA PRO A 8 3.82 -17.84 -14.42
C PRO A 8 3.91 -17.85 -12.88
N GLY A 9 4.84 -18.61 -12.29
CA GLY A 9 4.97 -18.80 -10.85
C GLY A 9 5.23 -17.51 -10.06
N LEU A 10 6.10 -16.64 -10.57
CA LEU A 10 6.42 -15.36 -9.91
C LEU A 10 5.30 -14.32 -10.01
N ASN A 11 4.52 -14.34 -11.09
CA ASN A 11 3.36 -13.47 -11.22
C ASN A 11 2.23 -13.94 -10.28
N LYS A 12 2.00 -15.25 -10.19
CA LYS A 12 1.00 -15.83 -9.27
C LYS A 12 1.36 -15.62 -7.80
N ALA A 13 2.65 -15.58 -7.45
CA ALA A 13 3.13 -15.26 -6.11
C ALA A 13 3.18 -13.75 -5.80
N GLY A 14 2.90 -12.87 -6.78
CA GLY A 14 2.94 -11.42 -6.60
C GLY A 14 4.34 -10.83 -6.39
N LYS A 15 5.40 -11.58 -6.74
CA LYS A 15 6.82 -11.20 -6.58
C LYS A 15 7.49 -10.95 -7.92
N PHE A 16 6.78 -10.37 -8.89
CA PHE A 16 7.37 -10.06 -10.17
C PHE A 16 8.46 -8.98 -9.98
N PRO A 17 9.69 -9.18 -10.46
CA PRO A 17 10.77 -8.23 -10.23
C PRO A 17 10.43 -6.85 -10.82
N THR A 18 10.73 -5.80 -10.06
CA THR A 18 10.75 -4.43 -10.58
C THR A 18 11.90 -4.28 -11.57
N LEU A 19 11.69 -3.51 -12.64
CA LEU A 19 12.73 -3.24 -13.64
C LEU A 19 13.87 -2.42 -12.99
N VAL A 20 15.09 -2.94 -13.05
CA VAL A 20 16.30 -2.25 -12.58
C VAL A 20 17.16 -1.92 -13.80
N GLN A 21 17.59 -0.66 -13.92
CA GLN A 21 18.54 -0.24 -14.95
C GLN A 21 19.97 -0.30 -14.40
N HIS A 22 20.96 -0.43 -15.27
CA HIS A 22 22.38 -0.57 -14.88
C HIS A 22 22.95 0.66 -14.15
N THR A 23 22.26 1.80 -14.24
CA THR A 23 22.62 3.08 -13.63
C THR A 23 22.04 3.29 -12.24
N ASP A 24 21.11 2.43 -11.80
CA ASP A 24 20.42 2.61 -10.51
C ASP A 24 21.19 1.96 -9.34
N ALA A 25 21.29 2.69 -8.23
CA ALA A 25 21.70 2.11 -6.96
C ALA A 25 20.59 1.19 -6.41
N LEU A 26 20.90 -0.10 -6.31
CA LEU A 26 19.95 -1.13 -5.83
C LEU A 26 19.45 -0.85 -4.41
N GLU A 27 20.32 -0.31 -3.54
CA GLU A 27 20.00 -0.05 -2.14
C GLU A 27 18.95 1.06 -1.97
N THR A 28 19.06 2.12 -2.76
CA THR A 28 18.07 3.21 -2.80
C THR A 28 16.71 2.70 -3.29
N LYS A 29 16.70 1.92 -4.38
CA LYS A 29 15.47 1.32 -4.91
C LYS A 29 14.78 0.40 -3.91
N VAL A 30 15.54 -0.41 -3.16
CA VAL A 30 14.98 -1.28 -2.13
C VAL A 30 14.34 -0.47 -1.01
N THR A 31 14.96 0.63 -0.61
CA THR A 31 14.45 1.52 0.44
C THR A 31 13.17 2.23 -0.01
N GLU A 32 13.13 2.72 -1.25
CA GLU A 32 11.92 3.28 -1.85
C GLU A 32 10.79 2.26 -1.92
N MET A 33 11.08 1.04 -2.39
CA MET A 33 10.06 -0.01 -2.51
C MET A 33 9.50 -0.45 -1.15
N ARG A 34 10.32 -0.44 -0.10
CA ARG A 34 9.89 -0.72 1.29
C ARG A 34 9.02 0.39 1.87
N SER A 35 9.25 1.63 1.43
CA SER A 35 8.56 2.82 1.93
C SER A 35 7.28 3.11 1.13
N GLN A 36 7.05 2.39 0.04
CA GLN A 36 5.86 2.54 -0.78
C GLN A 36 4.70 1.69 -0.26
N VAL A 37 3.53 2.32 -0.22
CA VAL A 37 2.27 1.66 0.12
C VAL A 37 1.50 1.31 -1.15
N LYS A 38 1.28 0.01 -1.40
CA LYS A 38 0.58 -0.47 -2.60
C LYS A 38 -0.87 -0.84 -2.30
N PHE A 39 -1.81 -0.09 -2.86
CA PHE A 39 -3.23 -0.47 -2.88
C PHE A 39 -3.49 -1.37 -4.10
N GLN A 40 -3.87 -2.61 -3.84
CA GLN A 40 -4.34 -3.52 -4.89
C GLN A 40 -5.81 -3.84 -4.64
N LEU A 41 -6.67 -3.34 -5.53
CA LEU A 41 -8.07 -3.74 -5.53
C LEU A 41 -8.16 -5.22 -5.86
N LYS A 42 -8.62 -6.02 -4.90
CA LYS A 42 -9.05 -7.41 -5.09
C LYS A 42 -10.57 -7.48 -4.94
N LYS A 43 -11.18 -8.61 -5.30
CA LYS A 43 -12.61 -8.86 -5.08
C LYS A 43 -12.91 -9.12 -3.60
N VAL A 44 -12.55 -8.18 -2.73
CA VAL A 44 -12.75 -8.20 -1.28
C VAL A 44 -13.37 -6.89 -0.82
N LEU A 45 -14.19 -6.96 0.23
CA LEU A 45 -14.94 -5.81 0.76
C LEU A 45 -14.11 -4.95 1.72
N CYS A 46 -13.07 -5.52 2.32
CA CYS A 46 -12.18 -4.85 3.27
C CYS A 46 -10.74 -5.00 2.81
N MET A 47 -9.95 -3.94 2.98
CA MET A 47 -8.52 -3.94 2.73
C MET A 47 -7.80 -3.30 3.92
N GLY A 48 -6.74 -3.96 4.38
CA GLY A 48 -5.84 -3.43 5.40
C GLY A 48 -4.52 -3.04 4.76
N VAL A 49 -4.03 -1.85 5.09
CA VAL A 49 -2.81 -1.29 4.52
C VAL A 49 -2.00 -0.61 5.63
N ALA A 50 -0.69 -0.84 5.65
CA ALA A 50 0.22 -0.17 6.58
C ALA A 50 0.56 1.23 6.05
N VAL A 51 0.36 2.25 6.88
CA VAL A 51 0.54 3.67 6.52
C VAL A 51 1.66 4.37 7.30
N GLY A 52 2.34 3.65 8.20
CA GLY A 52 3.48 4.20 8.94
C GLY A 52 4.13 3.21 9.91
N ASN A 53 5.26 3.63 10.47
CA ASN A 53 6.09 2.87 11.41
C ASN A 53 6.21 3.59 12.76
N VAL A 54 6.64 2.86 13.81
CA VAL A 54 6.74 3.37 15.19
C VAL A 54 7.70 4.56 15.34
N GLY A 55 8.70 4.68 14.47
CA GLY A 55 9.68 5.78 14.51
C GLY A 55 9.30 7.03 13.70
N MET A 56 8.11 7.11 13.11
CA MET A 56 7.66 8.28 12.35
C MET A 56 7.04 9.34 13.27
N ASN A 57 7.17 10.60 12.89
CA ASN A 57 6.56 11.69 13.64
C ASN A 57 5.02 11.66 13.51
N PRO A 58 4.29 12.13 14.52
CA PRO A 58 2.83 12.11 14.49
C PRO A 58 2.22 12.96 13.36
N ASP A 59 2.86 14.08 12.99
CA ASP A 59 2.42 14.91 11.87
C ASP A 59 2.60 14.23 10.52
N GLU A 60 3.72 13.56 10.31
CA GLU A 60 3.98 12.76 9.11
C GLU A 60 2.99 11.59 9.01
N LEU A 61 2.71 10.93 10.12
CA LEU A 61 1.74 9.84 10.17
C LEU A 61 0.33 10.35 9.82
N ARG A 62 -0.07 11.53 10.31
CA ARG A 62 -1.34 12.17 9.95
C ARG A 62 -1.40 12.43 8.45
N GLN A 63 -0.34 13.00 7.88
CA GLN A 63 -0.28 13.29 6.44
C GLN A 63 -0.35 12.01 5.61
N ASN A 64 0.37 10.95 6.01
CA ASN A 64 0.32 9.65 5.36
C ASN A 64 -1.08 9.03 5.41
N CYS A 65 -1.75 9.10 6.56
CA CYS A 65 -3.15 8.65 6.69
C CYS A 65 -4.07 9.37 5.71
N LEU A 66 -3.98 10.70 5.61
CA LEU A 66 -4.81 11.49 4.70
C LEU A 66 -4.53 11.14 3.24
N MET A 67 -3.26 11.04 2.85
CA MET A 67 -2.86 10.66 1.48
C MET A 67 -3.38 9.25 1.12
N ALA A 68 -3.25 8.29 2.04
CA ALA A 68 -3.72 6.93 1.86
C ALA A 68 -5.24 6.85 1.69
N ILE A 69 -6.00 7.59 2.50
CA ILE A 69 -7.47 7.63 2.40
C ILE A 69 -7.89 8.27 1.08
N ASN A 70 -7.32 9.41 0.71
CA ASN A 70 -7.66 10.11 -0.53
C ASN A 70 -7.34 9.26 -1.77
N PHE A 71 -6.20 8.56 -1.77
CA PHE A 71 -5.85 7.64 -2.84
C PHE A 71 -6.80 6.43 -2.90
N LEU A 72 -7.20 5.87 -1.75
CA LEU A 72 -8.18 4.78 -1.74
C LEU A 72 -9.53 5.23 -2.32
N VAL A 73 -10.01 6.41 -1.92
CA VAL A 73 -11.29 6.95 -2.38
C VAL A 73 -11.27 7.20 -3.90
N SER A 74 -10.17 7.72 -4.44
CA SER A 74 -10.06 8.00 -5.89
C SER A 74 -10.06 6.74 -6.76
N LEU A 75 -9.70 5.57 -6.20
CA LEU A 75 -9.76 4.30 -6.90
C LEU A 75 -11.19 3.72 -6.98
N LEU A 76 -12.15 4.23 -6.19
CA LEU A 76 -13.52 3.73 -6.14
C LEU A 76 -14.42 4.48 -7.12
N LYS A 77 -15.18 3.74 -7.95
CA LYS A 77 -16.08 4.33 -8.97
C LYS A 77 -17.13 5.32 -8.45
N LYS A 78 -17.45 5.32 -7.15
CA LYS A 78 -18.38 6.26 -6.50
C LYS A 78 -17.76 6.99 -5.30
N ASN A 79 -16.42 7.05 -5.23
CA ASN A 79 -15.68 7.73 -4.17
C ASN A 79 -16.19 7.34 -2.76
N TRP A 80 -16.55 8.33 -1.95
CA TRP A 80 -17.00 8.20 -0.56
C TRP A 80 -18.29 7.38 -0.39
N ASN A 81 -19.19 7.35 -1.38
CA ASN A 81 -20.42 6.56 -1.28
C ASN A 81 -20.15 5.04 -1.22
N ASN A 82 -18.99 4.60 -1.72
CA ASN A 82 -18.55 3.21 -1.62
C ASN A 82 -17.71 2.91 -0.37
N VAL A 83 -17.48 3.91 0.49
CA VAL A 83 -16.77 3.74 1.76
C VAL A 83 -17.80 3.70 2.88
N LYS A 84 -18.01 2.54 3.49
CA LYS A 84 -18.96 2.40 4.60
C LYS A 84 -18.36 2.83 5.94
N ARG A 85 -17.14 2.35 6.24
CA ARG A 85 -16.41 2.65 7.48
C ARG A 85 -14.91 2.71 7.24
N LEU A 86 -14.22 3.57 7.96
CA LEU A 86 -12.76 3.62 8.02
C LEU A 86 -12.30 3.42 9.46
N HIS A 87 -11.35 2.51 9.63
CA HIS A 87 -10.78 2.19 10.93
C HIS A 87 -9.25 2.34 10.87
N ILE A 88 -8.70 2.99 11.89
CA ILE A 88 -7.26 3.07 12.12
C ILE A 88 -6.94 2.22 13.35
N LYS A 89 -6.02 1.27 13.19
CA LYS A 89 -5.51 0.45 14.29
C LYS A 89 -3.99 0.42 14.25
N SER A 90 -3.38 0.31 15.42
CA SER A 90 -1.98 -0.10 15.52
C SER A 90 -1.87 -1.63 15.49
N THR A 91 -0.64 -2.15 15.34
CA THR A 91 -0.38 -3.60 15.24
C THR A 91 -0.91 -4.38 16.43
N MET A 92 -0.80 -3.81 17.64
CA MET A 92 -1.17 -4.46 18.91
C MET A 92 -2.21 -3.67 19.73
N GLY A 93 -2.77 -2.58 19.18
CA GLY A 93 -3.68 -1.71 19.90
C GLY A 93 -5.13 -1.82 19.47
N LYS A 94 -5.97 -1.05 20.17
CA LYS A 94 -7.40 -0.94 19.86
C LYS A 94 -7.62 -0.22 18.54
N SER A 95 -8.69 -0.58 17.85
CA SER A 95 -9.11 0.06 16.61
C SER A 95 -9.95 1.29 16.90
N PHE A 96 -9.66 2.39 16.20
CA PHE A 96 -10.41 3.64 16.25
C PHE A 96 -11.17 3.83 14.94
N THR A 97 -12.44 4.21 15.03
CA THR A 97 -13.26 4.53 13.85
C THR A 97 -13.09 6.00 13.51
N VAL A 98 -12.70 6.28 12.26
CA VAL A 98 -12.48 7.66 11.77
C VAL A 98 -13.64 8.12 10.89
N TYR A 99 -14.33 7.18 10.24
CA TYR A 99 -15.47 7.47 9.37
C TYR A 99 -16.50 6.35 9.45
N GLY A 100 -17.78 6.73 9.52
CA GLY A 100 -18.96 5.83 9.53
C GLY A 100 -19.39 5.30 10.89
#